data_AF-A0AAU7W4Y9-F1
#
_entry.id   AF-A0AAU7W4Y9-F1
#
_cell.length_a   1.000
_cell.length_b   1.000
_cell.length_c   1.000
_cell.angle_alpha   90.00
_cell.angle_beta   90.00
_cell.angle_gamma   90.00
#
_symmetry.space_group_name_H-M   'P 1'
#
loop_
_entity.id
_entity.type
_entity.pdbx_description
1 polymer ?
#
loop_
_entity_poly.entity_id
_entity_poly.type
_entity_poly.pdbx_seq_one_letter_code
_entity_poly.pdbx_strand_id
1 'polypeptide(L)'
;MESDRWDSDVVRAMQGRSNFSIVFSESQTAASLWDYGEDRLADRALTMTVDELRAIRRIAATYHAASYPLPIEGRRITLNHVVAFAAVAFFEGRLRPLAQTRRRPQKARPERFTPVPPAFEPPESPSLPEPAEP
;
A
#
# COMPACT_ATOMS: atom_id res chain seq x y z
N MET A 1 18.52 10.97 10.99
CA MET A 1 19.13 9.76 10.40
C MET A 1 18.07 8.66 10.33
N GLU A 2 17.10 8.79 9.42
CA GLU A 2 16.11 7.73 9.10
C GLU A 2 16.28 7.20 7.67
N SER A 3 17.19 7.82 6.90
CA SER A 3 17.40 7.57 5.47
C SER A 3 18.13 6.26 5.15
N ASP A 4 18.55 5.49 6.15
CA ASP A 4 19.25 4.21 5.95
C ASP A 4 18.29 3.00 5.96
N ARG A 5 17.00 3.24 6.29
CA ARG A 5 15.98 2.18 6.33
C ARG A 5 15.38 1.87 4.95
N TRP A 6 15.36 2.85 4.04
CA TRP A 6 14.71 2.73 2.73
C TRP A 6 15.64 3.15 1.62
N ASP A 7 15.66 2.38 0.55
CA ASP A 7 16.30 2.74 -0.71
C ASP A 7 15.74 4.09 -1.20
N SER A 8 16.59 4.88 -1.85
CA SER A 8 16.23 6.20 -2.38
C SER A 8 14.98 6.21 -3.26
N ASP A 9 14.76 5.12 -4.01
CA ASP A 9 13.56 4.97 -4.84
C ASP A 9 12.28 4.81 -4.01
N VAL A 10 12.33 4.04 -2.93
CA VAL A 10 11.19 3.90 -2.00
C VAL A 10 10.91 5.21 -1.29
N VAL A 11 11.95 5.93 -0.85
CA VAL A 11 11.81 7.27 -0.25
C VAL A 11 11.12 8.22 -1.23
N ARG A 12 11.52 8.19 -2.51
CA ARG A 12 10.86 8.99 -3.56
C ARG A 12 9.40 8.56 -3.76
N ALA A 13 9.11 7.26 -3.79
CA ALA A 13 7.76 6.76 -3.96
C ALA A 13 6.82 7.13 -2.79
N MET A 14 7.35 7.24 -1.57
CA MET A 14 6.60 7.72 -0.39
C MET A 14 6.14 9.18 -0.49
N GLN A 15 6.72 9.98 -1.39
CA GLN A 15 6.22 11.34 -1.66
C GLN A 15 4.83 11.29 -2.34
N GLY A 16 4.48 10.16 -2.97
CA GLY A 16 3.21 9.96 -3.65
C GLY A 16 3.09 10.79 -4.93
N ARG A 17 1.84 10.99 -5.37
CA ARG A 17 1.50 11.78 -6.56
C ARG A 17 0.49 12.85 -6.19
N SER A 18 0.74 14.09 -6.61
CA SER A 18 -0.12 15.24 -6.29
C SER A 18 -1.55 15.14 -6.82
N ASN A 19 -1.75 14.49 -7.96
CA ASN A 19 -3.06 14.43 -8.64
C ASN A 19 -3.68 13.02 -8.63
N PHE A 20 -3.16 12.10 -7.82
CA PHE A 20 -3.62 10.72 -7.81
C PHE A 20 -3.40 10.06 -6.46
N SER A 21 -4.48 9.52 -5.88
CA SER A 21 -4.46 8.78 -4.63
C SER A 21 -5.14 7.43 -4.79
N ILE A 22 -4.71 6.47 -3.99
CA ILE A 22 -5.36 5.16 -3.87
C ILE A 22 -5.70 4.96 -2.40
N VAL A 23 -6.95 4.60 -2.13
CA VAL A 23 -7.43 4.29 -0.79
C VAL A 23 -7.69 2.79 -0.67
N PHE A 24 -7.09 2.18 0.35
CA PHE A 24 -7.33 0.81 0.76
C PHE A 24 -7.09 0.66 2.26
N SER A 25 -7.68 -0.37 2.86
CA SER A 25 -7.54 -0.66 4.28
C SER A 25 -6.25 -1.46 4.58
N GLU A 26 -5.91 -1.51 5.86
CA GLU A 26 -4.92 -2.43 6.39
C GLU A 26 -5.21 -3.88 6.00
N SER A 27 -6.45 -4.35 6.23
CA SER A 27 -6.87 -5.72 5.90
C SER A 27 -6.81 -6.00 4.40
N GLN A 28 -7.06 -5.01 3.52
CA GLN A 28 -6.81 -5.14 2.08
C GLN A 28 -5.32 -5.28 1.76
N THR A 29 -4.44 -4.64 2.52
CA THR A 29 -2.98 -4.78 2.37
C THR A 29 -2.54 -6.18 2.78
N ALA A 30 -2.99 -6.66 3.94
CA ALA A 30 -2.75 -8.01 4.42
C ALA A 30 -3.27 -9.08 3.45
N ALA A 31 -4.49 -8.89 2.93
CA ALA A 31 -5.08 -9.77 1.92
C ALA A 31 -4.25 -9.83 0.63
N SER A 32 -3.74 -8.68 0.18
CA SER A 32 -2.92 -8.58 -1.04
C SER A 32 -1.55 -9.23 -0.85
N LEU A 33 -0.92 -9.07 0.32
CA LEU A 33 0.34 -9.74 0.65
C LEU A 33 0.17 -11.27 0.73
N TRP A 34 -0.88 -11.74 1.41
CA TRP A 34 -1.17 -13.17 1.50
C TRP A 34 -1.44 -13.79 0.12
N ASP A 35 -2.17 -13.07 -0.73
CA ASP A 35 -2.47 -13.44 -2.11
C ASP A 35 -1.22 -13.81 -2.91
N TYR A 36 -0.08 -13.17 -2.65
CA TYR A 36 1.19 -13.42 -3.34
C TYR A 36 2.24 -14.12 -2.47
N GLY A 37 1.80 -14.71 -1.36
CA GLY A 37 2.62 -15.54 -0.49
C GLY A 37 3.63 -14.82 0.39
N GLU A 38 3.35 -13.56 0.72
CA GLU A 38 4.11 -12.77 1.66
C GLU A 38 3.55 -12.93 3.08
N ASP A 39 3.39 -14.16 3.57
CA ASP A 39 2.62 -14.48 4.79
C ASP A 39 3.08 -13.70 6.03
N ARG A 40 4.39 -13.59 6.25
CA ARG A 40 4.96 -12.81 7.39
C ARG A 40 4.64 -11.32 7.29
N LEU A 41 4.69 -10.77 6.08
CA LEU A 41 4.35 -9.37 5.84
C LEU A 41 2.83 -9.16 5.93
N ALA A 42 2.04 -10.15 5.53
CA ALA A 42 0.59 -10.12 5.67
C ALA A 42 0.18 -10.07 7.15
N ASP A 43 0.80 -10.88 8.01
CA ASP A 43 0.55 -10.81 9.46
C ASP A 43 1.03 -9.47 10.04
N ARG A 44 2.22 -8.97 9.64
CA ARG A 44 2.70 -7.63 10.04
C ARG A 44 1.76 -6.51 9.60
N ALA A 45 1.15 -6.66 8.42
CA ALA A 45 0.25 -5.67 7.88
C ALA A 45 -0.96 -5.47 8.80
N LEU A 46 -1.47 -6.53 9.44
CA LEU A 46 -2.61 -6.47 10.35
C LEU A 46 -2.35 -5.68 11.65
N THR A 47 -1.12 -5.24 11.87
CA THR A 47 -0.73 -4.47 13.06
C THR A 47 -0.06 -3.15 12.68
N MET A 48 -0.19 -2.72 11.41
CA MET A 48 0.44 -1.49 10.96
C MET A 48 -0.30 -0.27 11.50
N THR A 49 0.42 0.81 11.73
CA THR A 49 -0.18 2.08 12.12
C THR A 49 -0.88 2.78 10.95
N VAL A 50 -1.75 3.74 11.24
CA VAL A 50 -2.39 4.57 10.20
C VAL A 50 -1.36 5.32 9.37
N ASP A 51 -0.24 5.76 9.95
CA ASP A 51 0.80 6.48 9.23
C ASP A 51 1.61 5.56 8.29
N GLU A 52 1.84 4.32 8.71
CA GLU A 52 2.40 3.28 7.82
C GLU A 52 1.45 2.99 6.66
N LEU A 53 0.14 2.84 6.93
CA LEU A 53 -0.86 2.66 5.88
C LEU A 53 -0.88 3.84 4.89
N ARG A 54 -0.80 5.08 5.39
CA ARG A 54 -0.71 6.28 4.54
C ARG A 54 0.57 6.30 3.71
N ALA A 55 1.71 5.87 4.25
CA ALA A 55 2.95 5.74 3.48
C ALA A 55 2.83 4.69 2.37
N ILE A 56 2.25 3.52 2.67
CA ILE A 56 2.01 2.45 1.70
C ILE A 56 1.04 2.92 0.60
N ARG A 57 -0.03 3.65 0.94
CA ARG A 57 -0.95 4.27 -0.03
C ARG A 57 -0.23 5.24 -0.99
N ARG A 58 0.69 6.06 -0.47
CA ARG A 58 1.52 6.97 -1.29
C ARG A 58 2.43 6.22 -2.25
N ILE A 59 3.11 5.17 -1.77
CA ILE A 59 3.93 4.29 -2.63
C ILE A 59 3.06 3.63 -3.70
N ALA A 60 1.90 3.09 -3.32
CA ALA A 60 0.97 2.43 -4.24
C ALA A 60 0.48 3.40 -5.35
N ALA A 61 0.17 4.65 -5.00
CA ALA A 61 -0.20 5.66 -5.99
C ALA A 61 0.91 5.91 -7.02
N THR A 62 2.17 5.90 -6.59
CA THR A 62 3.35 5.99 -7.46
C THR A 62 3.46 4.74 -8.35
N TYR A 63 3.40 3.56 -7.76
CA TYR A 63 3.58 2.27 -8.46
C TYR A 63 2.44 1.92 -9.41
N HIS A 64 1.27 2.52 -9.24
CA HIS A 64 0.15 2.37 -10.16
C HIS A 64 0.37 3.09 -11.51
N ALA A 65 1.35 3.98 -11.61
CA ALA A 65 1.69 4.60 -12.89
C ALA A 65 2.18 3.52 -13.87
N ALA A 66 1.59 3.47 -15.07
CA ALA A 66 1.95 2.47 -16.09
C ALA A 66 3.43 2.56 -16.53
N SER A 67 4.07 3.71 -16.33
CA SER A 67 5.48 3.94 -16.61
C SER A 67 6.42 3.48 -15.50
N TYR A 68 5.91 3.11 -14.32
CA TYR A 68 6.75 2.68 -13.22
C TYR A 68 7.14 1.20 -13.38
N PRO A 69 8.45 0.85 -13.41
CA PRO A 69 8.91 -0.49 -13.77
C PRO A 69 8.79 -1.46 -12.59
N LEU A 70 7.58 -1.96 -12.33
CA LEU A 70 7.39 -3.01 -11.32
C LEU A 70 8.06 -4.33 -11.75
N PRO A 71 8.65 -5.10 -10.82
CA PRO A 71 9.32 -6.36 -11.12
C PRO A 71 8.31 -7.50 -11.34
N ILE A 72 7.52 -7.37 -12.41
CA ILE A 72 6.53 -8.34 -12.85
C ILE A 72 6.44 -8.32 -14.38
N GLU A 73 6.61 -9.49 -14.99
CA GLU A 73 6.60 -9.63 -16.46
C GLU A 73 5.26 -10.17 -16.98
N GLY A 74 4.86 -9.71 -18.17
CA GLY A 74 3.86 -10.37 -19.02
C GLY A 74 2.43 -10.45 -18.48
N ARG A 75 2.05 -9.65 -17.48
CA ARG A 75 0.72 -9.70 -16.86
C ARG A 75 0.08 -8.33 -16.70
N ARG A 76 -1.26 -8.32 -16.73
CA ARG A 76 -2.07 -7.16 -16.34
C ARG A 76 -1.87 -6.92 -14.83
N ILE A 77 -1.15 -5.85 -14.51
CA ILE A 77 -0.97 -5.39 -13.14
C ILE A 77 -2.35 -5.01 -12.58
N THR A 78 -2.71 -5.62 -11.46
CA THR A 78 -3.95 -5.33 -10.74
C THR A 78 -3.64 -4.51 -9.50
N LEU A 79 -4.66 -3.90 -8.90
CA LEU A 79 -4.49 -3.17 -7.65
C LEU A 79 -3.84 -4.02 -6.55
N ASN A 80 -4.20 -5.30 -6.43
CA ASN A 80 -3.58 -6.19 -5.44
C ASN A 80 -2.07 -6.34 -5.65
N HIS A 81 -1.59 -6.39 -6.91
CA HIS A 81 -0.14 -6.42 -7.17
C HIS A 81 0.51 -5.12 -6.68
N VAL A 82 -0.07 -3.98 -7.03
CA VAL A 82 0.45 -2.65 -6.64
C VAL A 82 0.50 -2.51 -5.13
N VAL A 83 -0.57 -2.90 -4.42
CA VAL A 83 -0.64 -2.86 -2.96
C VAL A 83 0.40 -3.79 -2.33
N ALA A 84 0.56 -5.01 -2.84
CA ALA A 84 1.56 -5.95 -2.34
C ALA A 84 2.99 -5.42 -2.54
N PHE A 85 3.33 -4.92 -3.73
CA PHE A 85 4.64 -4.31 -4.00
C PHE A 85 4.90 -3.08 -3.13
N ALA A 86 3.91 -2.21 -2.95
CA ALA A 86 4.04 -1.04 -2.11
C ALA A 86 4.31 -1.40 -0.65
N ALA A 87 3.61 -2.42 -0.13
CA ALA A 87 3.81 -2.89 1.23
C ALA A 87 5.16 -3.59 1.42
N VAL A 88 5.61 -4.40 0.46
CA VAL A 88 6.97 -4.98 0.46
C VAL A 88 8.03 -3.88 0.50
N ALA A 89 7.91 -2.89 -0.38
CA ALA A 89 8.84 -1.76 -0.43
C ALA A 89 8.90 -0.99 0.89
N PHE A 90 7.74 -0.73 1.51
CA PHE A 90 7.68 -0.05 2.80
C PHE A 90 8.26 -0.88 3.95
N PHE A 91 7.90 -2.17 4.05
CA PHE A 91 8.29 -3.00 5.18
C PHE A 91 9.74 -3.47 5.15
N GLU A 92 10.28 -3.70 3.95
CA GLU A 92 11.64 -4.22 3.77
C GLU A 92 12.67 -3.16 3.37
N GLY A 93 12.26 -1.92 3.12
CA GLY A 93 13.18 -0.86 2.71
C GLY A 93 13.41 -0.79 1.20
N ARG A 94 13.06 -1.84 0.45
CA ARG A 94 13.45 -1.98 -0.96
C ARG A 94 12.37 -2.65 -1.79
N LEU A 95 12.31 -2.30 -3.08
CA LEU A 95 11.46 -2.99 -4.04
C LEU A 95 12.10 -4.32 -4.46
N ARG A 96 11.34 -5.41 -4.40
CA ARG A 96 11.76 -6.74 -4.90
C ARG A 96 10.58 -7.48 -5.55
N PRO A 97 10.85 -8.54 -6.34
CA PRO A 97 9.80 -9.45 -6.80
C PRO A 97 8.99 -10.02 -5.62
N LEU A 98 7.69 -10.25 -5.86
CA LEU A 98 6.81 -10.95 -4.92
C LEU A 98 7.20 -12.44 -4.86
N ALA A 99 6.97 -13.07 -3.71
CA ALA A 99 7.23 -14.50 -3.49
C ALA A 99 6.48 -15.39 -4.49
N GLN A 100 5.29 -14.96 -4.95
CA GLN A 100 4.52 -15.63 -5.98
C GLN A 100 4.05 -14.65 -7.05
N THR A 101 4.18 -15.03 -8.32
CA THR A 101 3.65 -14.25 -9.44
C THR A 101 2.14 -14.44 -9.63
N ARG A 102 1.59 -15.57 -9.16
CA ARG A 102 0.16 -15.91 -9.28
C ARG A 102 -0.51 -15.80 -7.92
N ARG A 103 -1.72 -15.22 -7.93
CA ARG A 103 -2.57 -15.17 -6.74
C ARG A 103 -2.92 -16.57 -6.24
N ARG A 104 -2.82 -16.77 -4.92
CA ARG A 104 -3.37 -17.94 -4.23
C ARG A 104 -4.90 -18.03 -4.40
N PRO A 105 -5.49 -19.24 -4.30
CA PRO A 105 -6.95 -19.39 -4.33
C PRO A 105 -7.60 -18.63 -3.16
N GLN A 106 -8.58 -17.77 -3.46
CA GLN A 106 -9.29 -16.99 -2.43
C GLN A 106 -10.00 -17.87 -1.39
N LYS A 107 -10.50 -19.05 -1.80
CA LYS A 107 -11.15 -20.00 -0.89
C LYS A 107 -10.21 -20.57 0.18
N ALA A 108 -8.90 -20.50 -0.04
CA ALA A 108 -7.89 -20.96 0.91
C ALA A 108 -7.43 -19.84 1.86
N ARG A 109 -7.98 -18.63 1.72
CA ARG A 109 -7.56 -17.48 2.52
C ARG A 109 -8.04 -17.63 3.97
N PRO A 110 -7.14 -17.56 4.96
CA PRO A 110 -7.53 -17.46 6.37
C PRO A 110 -8.46 -16.28 6.62
N GLU A 111 -9.45 -16.45 7.49
CA GLU A 111 -10.46 -15.44 7.80
C GLU A 111 -9.86 -14.10 8.25
N ARG A 112 -8.74 -14.14 8.99
CA ARG A 112 -8.01 -12.94 9.44
C ARG A 112 -7.48 -12.06 8.30
N PHE A 113 -7.32 -12.60 7.10
CA PHE A 113 -6.89 -11.85 5.91
C PHE A 113 -8.08 -11.47 5.01
N THR A 114 -9.31 -11.61 5.49
CA THR A 114 -10.49 -11.16 4.75
C THR A 114 -10.46 -9.63 4.68
N PRO A 115 -10.41 -9.03 3.47
CA PRO A 115 -10.35 -7.59 3.34
C PRO A 115 -11.67 -6.97 3.76
N VAL A 116 -11.58 -5.99 4.65
CA VAL A 116 -12.69 -5.13 5.03
C VAL A 116 -12.56 -3.84 4.23
N PRO A 117 -13.65 -3.31 3.63
CA PRO A 117 -13.61 -2.01 2.99
C PRO A 117 -13.00 -0.96 3.92
N PRO A 118 -12.21 0.00 3.39
CA PRO A 118 -11.76 1.11 4.22
C PRO A 118 -12.97 1.79 4.83
N ALA A 119 -12.92 2.07 6.14
CA ALA A 119 -13.88 2.96 6.76
C ALA A 119 -13.89 4.27 5.95
N PHE A 120 -15.07 4.81 5.67
CA PHE A 120 -15.19 6.11 5.02
C PHE A 120 -14.49 7.15 5.90
N GLU A 121 -13.25 7.50 5.56
CA GLU A 121 -12.57 8.66 6.11
C GLU A 121 -13.24 9.87 5.45
N PRO A 122 -14.00 10.71 6.19
CA PRO A 122 -14.46 11.97 5.61
C PRO A 122 -13.22 12.75 5.14
N PRO A 123 -13.28 13.43 3.99
CA PRO A 123 -12.18 14.28 3.56
C PRO A 123 -11.85 15.22 4.72
N GLU A 124 -10.56 15.40 5.05
CA GLU A 124 -10.13 16.42 6.00
C GLU A 124 -10.83 17.72 5.62
N SER A 125 -11.82 18.13 6.42
CA SER A 125 -12.49 19.42 6.22
C SER A 125 -11.38 20.47 6.20
N PRO A 126 -11.23 21.27 5.13
CA PRO A 126 -10.37 22.43 5.23
C PRO A 126 -10.91 23.25 6.40
N SER A 127 -10.12 23.43 7.47
CA SER A 127 -10.44 24.37 8.54
C SER A 127 -10.74 25.72 7.89
N LEU A 128 -12.02 26.06 7.79
CA LEU A 128 -12.45 27.39 7.40
C LEU A 128 -11.89 28.34 8.47
N PRO A 129 -11.26 29.47 8.09
CA PRO A 129 -10.91 30.48 9.08
C PRO A 129 -12.18 30.95 9.79
N GLU A 130 -12.13 31.01 11.13
CA GLU A 130 -13.23 31.55 11.95
C GLU A 130 -13.67 32.91 11.40
N PRO A 131 -14.98 33.15 11.23
CA PRO A 131 -15.45 34.49 10.93
C PRO A 131 -15.11 35.40 12.12
N ALA A 132 -14.39 36.49 11.84
CA ALA A 132 -14.19 37.55 12.82
C ALA A 132 -15.56 38.07 13.26
N GLU A 133 -15.88 37.91 14.55
CA GLU A 133 -17.08 38.47 15.14
C GLU A 133 -17.05 40.01 15.06
N PRO A 134 -18.22 40.66 14.84
CA PRO A 134 -18.34 42.11 14.69
C PRO A 134 -18.22 42.90 16.01
#